data_AF-A0A9D6Z061-F1
#
_entry.id   AF-A0A9D6Z061-F1
#
_cell.length_a   1.000
_cell.length_b   1.000
_cell.length_c   1.000
_cell.angle_alpha   90.00
_cell.angle_beta   90.00
_cell.angle_gamma   90.00
#
_symmetry.space_group_name_H-M   'P 1'
#
loop_
_entity.id
_entity.type
_entity.pdbx_description
1 polymer ?
#
loop_
_entity_poly.entity_id
_entity_poly.type
_entity_poly.pdbx_seq_one_letter_code
_entity_poly.pdbx_strand_id
1 'polypeptide(L)' 'MHIVDSHTGGEPTRVVIAGGPDLGAGSMAERLVRFKTEHDRFRSAVVNEPRGSD' A
#
# COMPACT_ATOMS: atom_id res chain seq x y z
N MET A 1 11.90 2.93 1.63
CA MET A 1 10.69 2.61 0.85
C MET A 1 10.81 3.32 -0.49
N HIS A 2 10.54 2.63 -1.60
CA HIS A 2 10.61 3.20 -2.94
C HIS A 2 9.19 3.28 -3.52
N ILE A 3 8.80 4.48 -3.93
CA ILE A 3 7.43 4.82 -4.28
C ILE A 3 7.44 5.60 -5.59
N VAL A 4 6.46 5.33 -6.45
CA VAL A 4 6.14 6.15 -7.62
C VAL A 4 4.70 6.63 -7.47
N ASP A 5 4.51 7.94 -7.46
CA ASP A 5 3.20 8.57 -7.45
C ASP A 5 2.82 9.00 -8.87
N SER A 6 1.55 8.80 -9.23
CA SER A 6 0.96 9.21 -10.51
C SER A 6 -0.46 9.72 -10.30
N HIS A 7 -1.10 10.17 -11.37
CA HIS A 7 -2.55 10.41 -11.36
C HIS A 7 -3.20 9.83 -12.62
N THR A 8 -4.51 9.61 -12.55
CA THR A 8 -5.35 9.30 -13.71
C THR A 8 -6.54 10.25 -13.67
N GLY A 9 -6.59 11.22 -14.59
CA GLY A 9 -7.67 12.21 -14.62
C GLY A 9 -7.73 13.12 -13.38
N GLY A 10 -6.60 13.35 -12.71
CA GLY A 10 -6.54 14.11 -11.46
C GLY A 10 -6.61 13.26 -10.19
N GLU A 11 -7.09 12.02 -10.29
CA GLU A 11 -7.16 11.09 -9.15
C GLU A 11 -5.76 10.50 -8.86
N PRO A 12 -5.23 10.65 -7.63
CA PRO A 12 -3.90 10.19 -7.30
C PRO A 12 -3.81 8.66 -7.23
N THR A 13 -2.63 8.12 -7.55
CA THR A 13 -2.30 6.71 -7.38
C THR A 13 -0.88 6.60 -6.87
N ARG A 14 -0.69 5.82 -5.80
CA ARG A 14 0.61 5.56 -5.20
C ARG A 14 1.01 4.11 -5.42
N VAL A 15 2.12 3.88 -6.12
CA VAL A 15 2.67 2.55 -6.36
C VAL A 15 3.88 2.33 -5.46
N VAL A 16 3.81 1.34 -4.58
CA VAL A 16 4.93 0.92 -3.71
C VAL A 16 5.74 -0.14 -4.45
N ILE A 17 6.94 0.23 -4.90
CA ILE A 17 7.83 -0.66 -5.66
C ILE A 17 8.72 -1.50 -4.74
N ALA A 18 9.14 -0.94 -3.60
CA ALA A 18 9.97 -1.65 -2.62
C ALA A 18 9.77 -1.14 -1.19
N GLY A 19 10.01 -2.02 -0.21
CA GLY A 19 9.89 -1.73 1.23
C GLY A 19 8.51 -2.01 1.83
N GLY A 20 7.64 -2.72 1.10
CA GLY A 20 6.41 -3.29 1.64
C GLY A 20 6.66 -4.52 2.53
N PRO A 21 5.68 -4.93 3.35
CA PRO A 21 5.78 -6.13 4.16
C PRO A 21 5.77 -7.39 3.27
N ASP A 22 6.35 -8.48 3.78
CA ASP A 22 6.19 -9.79 3.15
C ASP A 22 4.76 -10.30 3.38
N LEU A 23 4.03 -10.53 2.29
CA LEU A 23 2.66 -11.03 2.32
C LEU A 23 2.58 -12.55 2.11
N GLY A 24 3.73 -13.22 1.99
CA GLY A 24 3.85 -14.64 1.70
C GLY A 24 3.62 -14.98 0.23
N ALA A 25 3.58 -16.29 -0.06
CA ALA A 25 3.54 -16.83 -1.41
C ALA A 25 2.13 -17.20 -1.92
N GLY A 26 1.08 -17.06 -1.10
CA GLY A 26 -0.30 -17.41 -1.45
C GLY A 26 -0.91 -16.57 -2.57
N SER A 27 -2.17 -16.83 -2.89
CA SER A 27 -2.99 -16.06 -3.84
C SER A 27 -3.12 -14.58 -3.43
N MET A 28 -3.51 -13.72 -4.37
CA MET A 28 -3.75 -12.30 -4.07
C MET A 28 -4.82 -12.10 -2.99
N ALA A 29 -5.84 -12.97 -2.94
CA ALA A 29 -6.88 -12.91 -1.91
C ALA A 29 -6.30 -13.20 -0.52
N GLU A 30 -5.46 -14.21 -0.38
CA GLU A 30 -4.79 -14.53 0.90
C GLU A 30 -3.82 -13.43 1.31
N ARG A 31 -3.08 -12.86 0.36
CA ARG A 31 -2.19 -11.72 0.61
C ARG A 31 -2.96 -10.47 1.03
N LEU A 32 -4.13 -10.20 0.44
CA LEU A 32 -5.01 -9.10 0.83
C LEU A 32 -5.51 -9.29 2.26
N VAL A 33 -5.96 -10.50 2.61
CA VAL A 33 -6.39 -10.82 3.98
C VAL A 33 -5.25 -10.55 4.95
N ARG A 34 -4.05 -11.11 4.70
CA ARG A 34 -2.87 -10.88 5.54
C ARG A 34 -2.50 -9.40 5.65
N PHE A 35 -2.48 -8.69 4.54
CA PHE A 35 -2.16 -7.26 4.52
C PHE A 35 -3.12 -6.46 5.41
N LYS A 36 -4.41 -6.77 5.33
CA LYS A 36 -5.46 -6.13 6.14
C LYS A 36 -5.39 -6.50 7.62
N THR A 37 -5.13 -7.76 7.96
CA THR A 37 -5.19 -8.24 9.35
C THR A 37 -3.90 -8.01 10.12
N GLU A 38 -2.75 -8.06 9.45
CA GLU A 38 -1.43 -8.07 10.10
C GLU A 38 -0.57 -6.84 9.81
N HIS A 39 -0.88 -6.09 8.75
CA HIS A 39 -0.02 -5.00 8.26
C HIS A 39 -0.75 -3.67 8.03
N ASP A 40 -1.88 -3.42 8.71
CA ASP A 40 -2.65 -2.18 8.55
C ASP A 40 -1.83 -0.91 8.90
N ARG A 41 -0.84 -1.02 9.81
CA ARG A 41 0.10 0.07 10.10
C ARG A 41 0.89 0.49 8.86
N PHE A 42 1.25 -0.45 7.99
CA PHE A 42 1.91 -0.13 6.73
C PHE A 42 0.96 0.63 5.81
N ARG A 43 -0.26 0.12 5.62
CA ARG A 43 -1.29 0.79 4.80
C ARG A 43 -1.52 2.23 5.26
N SER A 44 -1.83 2.43 6.54
CA SER A 44 -2.12 3.76 7.10
C SER A 44 -0.91 4.71 6.98
N ALA A 45 0.31 4.23 7.23
CA ALA A 45 1.50 5.05 7.05
C ALA A 45 1.74 5.51 5.60
N VAL A 46 1.21 4.77 4.61
CA VAL A 46 1.40 5.03 3.19
C VAL A 46 0.30 5.90 2.58
N VAL A 47 -0.95 5.73 3.03
CA VAL A 47 -2.10 6.43 2.41
C VAL A 47 -2.66 7.56 3.28
N ASN A 48 -2.51 7.52 4.61
CA ASN A 48 -3.04 8.58 5.47
C ASN A 48 -2.05 9.76 5.57
N GLU A 49 -2.53 10.88 6.09
CA GLU A 49 -1.69 11.99 6.49
C GLU A 49 -0.58 11.57 7.50
N PRO A 50 0.61 12.19 7.46
CA PRO A 50 0.99 13.33 6.61
C PRO A 50 1.57 12.93 5.24
N ARG A 51 1.56 11.64 4.89
CA ARG A 51 2.24 11.15 3.66
C ARG A 51 1.29 11.00 2.48
N GLY A 52 0.02 10.68 2.74
CA GLY A 52 -1.06 10.76 1.77
C GLY A 52 -2.10 11.80 2.20
N SER A 53 -3.35 11.53 1.88
CA SER A 53 -4.50 12.42 2.08
C SER A 53 -5.74 11.56 2.35
N ASP A 54 -6.88 12.20 2.62
CA ASP A 54 -8.18 11.53 2.75
C ASP A 54 -8.51 10.58 1.59
#